data_AF-A0A4Q7P175-F1
#
_entry.id   AF-A0A4Q7P175-F1
#
_cell.length_a   1.000
_cell.length_b   1.000
_cell.length_c   1.000
_cell.angle_alpha   90.00
_cell.angle_beta   90.00
_cell.angle_gamma   90.00
#
_symmetry.space_group_name_H-M   'P 1'
#
loop_
_entity.id
_entity.type
_entity.pdbx_description
1 polymer ?
#
loop_
_entity_poly.entity_id
_entity_poly.type
_entity_poly.pdbx_seq_one_letter_code
_entity_poly.pdbx_strand_id
1 'polypeptide(L)'
;MTKNNYCNSLIVYGSWAPGGKNHFLVEDLPGAWKKGVILAGHGSKGDDLHPGEAVKIEAWIIEFADCTAPLFSEEWEKQKVLLYERWTALDTKMGMHLVRTAHSWWPKKAKWWHKEIKPIRGENGQQVVNMYVPIENFQYLKNLNDSPSPEDEDDIKKLWLQQCSGEKNYDTCQFISLIKDCTLQECKEMFSKLPNIDLFLDKLSNLYQDMAYNTGYLLKQTDDEFYLYVTPRPEQKINSTQASSLVKREINQRCLLLEGQGLHKEADLLKNVTITIGEPPKATSSTKHTEDAYEMATEIIQDATYTLNEDWQYYLLEACYGITANYEVRDYLMGDFYGIDYDFSSNYKLWKGGWHYSIHENTCYLFQE
;
A
#
# COMPACT_ATOMS: atom_id res chain seq x y z
N MET A 1 5.30 -4.60 6.08
CA MET A 1 5.33 -4.54 7.57
C MET A 1 6.23 -3.37 7.96
N THR A 2 5.74 -2.46 8.79
CA THR A 2 6.46 -1.26 9.23
C THR A 2 7.24 -1.52 10.51
N LYS A 3 8.37 -0.81 10.70
CA LYS A 3 9.14 -0.87 11.95
C LYS A 3 8.39 -0.27 13.15
N ASN A 4 7.51 0.72 12.91
CA ASN A 4 6.66 1.29 13.94
C ASN A 4 5.25 0.69 13.88
N ASN A 5 4.83 0.09 14.99
CA ASN A 5 3.48 -0.45 15.22
C ASN A 5 2.72 0.36 16.28
N TYR A 6 3.23 1.54 16.66
CA TYR A 6 2.70 2.39 17.73
C TYR A 6 2.60 1.73 19.10
N CYS A 7 3.20 0.55 19.29
CA CYS A 7 3.28 -0.07 20.61
C CYS A 7 4.16 0.79 21.51
N ASN A 8 3.70 0.99 22.74
CA ASN A 8 4.41 1.74 23.78
C ASN A 8 5.19 0.84 24.73
N SER A 9 5.51 -0.38 24.29
CA SER A 9 6.11 -1.38 25.17
C SER A 9 7.23 -2.14 24.45
N LEU A 10 8.23 -2.59 25.21
CA LEU A 10 9.40 -3.33 24.74
C LEU A 10 9.54 -4.66 25.48
N ILE A 11 9.63 -5.77 24.76
CA ILE A 11 10.04 -7.07 25.29
C ILE A 11 11.56 -7.08 25.43
N VAL A 12 12.02 -7.54 26.60
CA VAL A 12 13.43 -7.66 26.96
C VAL A 12 13.68 -9.08 27.48
N TYR A 13 14.70 -9.77 26.96
CA TYR A 13 14.99 -11.17 27.26
C TYR A 13 16.49 -11.44 27.28
N GLY A 14 16.88 -12.67 27.63
CA GLY A 14 18.28 -13.09 27.58
C GLY A 14 19.21 -12.18 28.39
N SER A 15 20.28 -11.71 27.75
CA SER A 15 21.27 -10.81 28.34
C SER A 15 20.78 -9.39 28.55
N TRP A 16 19.68 -8.97 27.94
CA TRP A 16 19.11 -7.63 28.11
C TRP A 16 18.15 -7.54 29.31
N ALA A 17 17.65 -8.69 29.78
CA ALA A 17 16.77 -8.76 30.94
C ALA A 17 17.48 -8.27 32.23
N PRO A 18 16.74 -7.83 33.27
CA PRO A 18 17.33 -7.40 34.55
C PRO A 18 18.34 -8.40 35.10
N GLY A 19 19.57 -7.92 35.35
CA GLY A 19 20.71 -8.72 35.81
C GLY A 19 21.54 -9.38 34.69
N GLY A 20 21.18 -9.20 33.43
CA GLY A 20 21.97 -9.67 32.28
C GLY A 20 23.10 -8.72 31.88
N LYS A 21 24.10 -9.24 31.16
CA LYS A 21 25.31 -8.50 30.75
C LYS A 21 25.05 -7.26 29.88
N ASN A 22 23.94 -7.23 29.14
CA ASN A 22 23.56 -6.16 28.22
C ASN A 22 22.40 -5.31 28.76
N HIS A 23 22.01 -5.49 30.02
CA HIS A 23 20.88 -4.77 30.63
C HIS A 23 21.08 -3.26 30.62
N PHE A 24 22.33 -2.79 30.74
CA PHE A 24 22.70 -1.36 30.68
C PHE A 24 22.24 -0.66 29.39
N LEU A 25 21.94 -1.42 28.33
CA LEU A 25 21.41 -0.84 27.10
C LEU A 25 19.95 -0.39 27.22
N VAL A 26 19.20 -0.91 28.18
CA VAL A 26 17.75 -0.68 28.31
C VAL A 26 17.33 -0.28 29.72
N GLU A 27 18.23 -0.30 30.71
CA GLU A 27 17.91 -0.05 32.12
C GLU A 27 17.38 1.37 32.38
N ASP A 28 17.88 2.36 31.63
CA ASP A 28 17.49 3.77 31.75
C ASP A 28 16.17 4.10 31.03
N LEU A 29 15.52 3.14 30.37
CA LEU A 29 14.25 3.39 29.69
C LEU A 29 13.15 3.67 30.72
N PRO A 30 12.36 4.75 30.53
CA PRO A 30 11.27 5.07 31.44
C PRO A 30 10.17 4.02 31.30
N GLY A 31 9.59 3.54 32.41
CA GLY A 31 8.44 2.65 32.34
C GLY A 31 8.34 1.65 33.48
N ALA A 32 7.26 0.86 33.45
CA ALA A 32 7.02 -0.20 34.41
C ALA A 32 7.56 -1.53 33.88
N TRP A 33 8.44 -2.18 34.67
CA TRP A 33 8.96 -3.50 34.36
C TRP A 33 8.01 -4.59 34.85
N LYS A 34 7.59 -5.50 33.96
CA LYS A 34 6.77 -6.65 34.33
C LYS A 34 7.35 -7.95 33.79
N LYS A 35 7.27 -9.00 34.60
CA LYS A 35 7.80 -10.32 34.26
C LYS A 35 6.77 -11.16 33.52
N GLY A 36 7.20 -11.80 32.45
CA GLY A 36 6.35 -12.60 31.58
C GLY A 36 7.13 -13.59 30.75
N VAL A 37 6.55 -13.97 29.61
CA VAL A 37 7.04 -15.06 28.77
C VAL A 37 6.75 -14.75 27.31
N ILE A 38 7.63 -15.24 26.43
CA ILE A 38 7.46 -15.23 24.98
C ILE A 38 7.61 -16.64 24.41
N LEU A 39 7.19 -16.81 23.16
CA LEU A 39 7.42 -18.03 22.38
C LEU A 39 8.47 -17.78 21.32
N ALA A 40 9.30 -18.77 21.06
CA ALA A 40 10.31 -18.71 20.02
C ALA A 40 10.47 -20.06 19.32
N GLY A 41 11.17 -20.06 18.19
CA GLY A 41 11.49 -21.24 17.42
C GLY A 41 12.40 -22.23 18.16
N HIS A 42 12.44 -23.46 17.67
CA HIS A 42 13.33 -24.50 18.20
C HIS A 42 14.79 -24.03 18.14
N GLY A 43 15.58 -24.36 19.16
CA GLY A 43 16.99 -23.94 19.25
C GLY A 43 17.22 -22.61 19.97
N SER A 44 16.17 -21.80 20.18
CA SER A 44 16.30 -20.49 20.82
C SER A 44 16.86 -20.58 22.25
N LYS A 45 17.93 -19.84 22.54
CA LYS A 45 18.61 -19.83 23.85
C LYS A 45 19.32 -18.50 24.11
N GLY A 46 19.00 -17.87 25.23
CA GLY A 46 19.64 -16.61 25.62
C GLY A 46 19.27 -15.49 24.65
N ASP A 47 20.28 -14.90 23.99
CA ASP A 47 20.12 -13.84 23.00
C ASP A 47 19.82 -14.37 21.59
N ASP A 48 20.12 -15.65 21.36
CA ASP A 48 19.95 -16.31 20.06
C ASP A 48 18.52 -16.84 19.94
N LEU A 49 17.69 -16.09 19.22
CA LEU A 49 16.30 -16.46 18.97
C LEU A 49 16.08 -16.86 17.52
N HIS A 50 15.20 -17.84 17.33
CA HIS A 50 14.72 -18.28 16.03
C HIS A 50 13.22 -18.02 15.87
N PRO A 51 12.72 -17.83 14.64
CA PRO A 51 11.29 -17.70 14.38
C PRO A 51 10.52 -18.99 14.71
N GLY A 52 9.31 -18.85 15.24
CA GLY A 52 8.41 -19.96 15.58
C GLY A 52 7.86 -19.89 17.01
N GLU A 53 7.11 -20.93 17.39
CA GLU A 53 6.36 -20.97 18.67
C GLU A 53 6.67 -22.23 19.50
N ALA A 54 7.83 -22.87 19.26
CA ALA A 54 8.16 -24.20 19.78
C ALA A 54 8.64 -24.20 21.24
N VAL A 55 9.31 -23.13 21.70
CA VAL A 55 9.89 -23.06 23.05
C VAL A 55 9.42 -21.83 23.80
N LYS A 56 9.34 -21.96 25.12
CA LYS A 56 8.98 -20.88 26.03
C LYS A 56 10.24 -20.23 26.60
N ILE A 57 10.31 -18.91 26.53
CA ILE A 57 11.43 -18.13 27.06
C ILE A 57 10.92 -17.16 28.10
N GLU A 58 11.61 -17.10 29.24
CA GLU A 58 11.34 -16.09 30.26
C GLU A 58 11.80 -14.72 29.76
N ALA A 59 10.91 -13.73 29.84
CA ALA A 59 11.14 -12.39 29.35
C ALA A 59 10.53 -11.35 30.29
N TRP A 60 10.87 -10.10 30.04
CA TRP A 60 10.31 -8.94 30.69
C TRP A 60 9.69 -8.04 29.64
N ILE A 61 8.75 -7.20 30.08
CA ILE A 61 8.26 -6.08 29.30
C ILE A 61 8.60 -4.80 30.06
N ILE A 62 8.98 -3.76 29.32
CA ILE A 62 8.99 -2.38 29.78
C ILE A 62 7.77 -1.73 29.14
N GLU A 63 6.83 -1.27 29.96
CA GLU A 63 5.65 -0.52 29.50
C GLU A 63 5.91 0.97 29.70
N PHE A 64 5.96 1.73 28.60
CA PHE A 64 6.00 3.19 28.65
C PHE A 64 4.63 3.73 29.08
N ALA A 65 4.59 4.99 29.55
CA ALA A 65 3.31 5.61 29.90
C ALA A 65 2.36 5.62 28.69
N ASP A 66 1.11 5.21 28.90
CA ASP A 66 0.04 5.32 27.90
C ASP A 66 -0.30 6.78 27.62
N CYS A 67 -0.62 7.08 26.36
CA CYS A 67 -1.21 8.37 26.00
C CYS A 67 -2.69 8.39 26.40
N THR A 68 -3.00 9.11 27.48
CA THR A 68 -4.38 9.35 27.90
C THR A 68 -4.98 10.61 27.26
N ALA A 69 -4.20 11.35 26.46
CA ALA A 69 -4.68 12.54 25.78
C ALA A 69 -5.68 12.17 24.66
N PRO A 70 -6.69 13.02 24.38
CA PRO A 70 -7.60 12.81 23.25
C PRO A 70 -6.84 12.69 21.92
N LEU A 71 -7.32 11.82 21.03
CA LEU A 71 -6.77 11.68 19.67
C LEU A 71 -6.73 13.04 18.97
N PHE A 72 -5.63 13.30 18.23
CA PHE A 72 -5.39 14.54 17.48
C PHE A 72 -5.28 15.82 18.32
N SER A 73 -5.16 15.70 19.65
CA SER A 73 -4.81 16.84 20.50
C SER A 73 -3.31 17.15 20.38
N GLU A 74 -2.92 18.40 20.64
CA GLU A 74 -1.49 18.81 20.65
C GLU A 74 -0.65 17.94 21.58
N GLU A 75 -1.20 17.53 22.72
CA GLU A 75 -0.53 16.62 23.66
C GLU A 75 -0.39 15.21 23.09
N TRP A 76 -1.40 14.71 22.38
CA TRP A 76 -1.32 13.42 21.69
C TRP A 76 -0.23 13.40 20.61
N GLU A 77 -0.13 14.48 19.81
CA GLU A 77 0.93 14.61 18.80
C GLU A 77 2.32 14.65 19.42
N LYS A 78 2.52 15.45 20.49
CA LYS A 78 3.80 15.48 21.21
C LYS A 78 4.21 14.12 21.74
N GLN A 79 3.25 13.33 22.24
CA GLN A 79 3.53 11.99 22.75
C GLN A 79 3.87 10.99 21.65
N LYS A 80 3.24 11.10 20.47
CA LYS A 80 3.63 10.33 19.28
C LYS A 80 5.07 10.62 18.87
N VAL A 81 5.46 11.89 18.79
CA VAL A 81 6.83 12.31 18.47
C VAL A 81 7.80 11.73 19.48
N LEU A 82 7.54 11.88 20.78
CA LEU A 82 8.38 11.33 21.85
C LEU A 82 8.55 9.81 21.74
N LEU A 83 7.47 9.09 21.41
CA LEU A 83 7.52 7.64 21.23
C LEU A 83 8.35 7.27 20.01
N TYR A 84 8.19 7.99 18.89
CA TYR A 84 8.98 7.80 17.67
C TYR A 84 10.48 8.04 17.91
N GLU A 85 10.84 9.14 18.56
CA GLU A 85 12.23 9.47 18.92
C GLU A 85 12.84 8.39 19.80
N ARG A 86 12.10 7.91 20.81
CA ARG A 86 12.55 6.83 21.69
C ARG A 86 12.85 5.56 20.91
N TRP A 87 11.96 5.18 19.99
CA TRP A 87 12.16 4.02 19.15
C TRP A 87 13.35 4.17 18.20
N THR A 88 13.51 5.33 17.58
CA THR A 88 14.65 5.63 16.70
C THR A 88 15.98 5.59 17.45
N ALA A 89 16.02 6.14 18.67
CA ALA A 89 17.19 6.08 19.54
C ALA A 89 17.52 4.64 19.94
N LEU A 90 16.52 3.80 20.22
CA LEU A 90 16.72 2.39 20.52
C LEU A 90 17.19 1.60 19.31
N ASP A 91 16.61 1.82 18.13
CA ASP A 91 17.05 1.18 16.88
C ASP A 91 18.53 1.49 16.62
N THR A 92 18.96 2.73 16.87
CA THR A 92 20.38 3.14 16.77
C THR A 92 21.25 2.43 17.82
N LYS A 93 20.78 2.36 19.07
CA LYS A 93 21.53 1.74 20.18
C LYS A 93 21.70 0.22 20.04
N MET A 94 20.71 -0.45 19.46
CA MET A 94 20.73 -1.90 19.22
C MET A 94 21.62 -2.30 18.04
N GLY A 95 21.84 -1.38 17.10
CA GLY A 95 22.75 -1.55 15.97
C GLY A 95 22.22 -2.48 14.88
N MET A 96 23.00 -2.65 13.82
CA MET A 96 22.56 -3.30 12.57
C MET A 96 22.32 -4.82 12.64
N HIS A 97 22.76 -5.48 13.71
CA HIS A 97 22.59 -6.92 13.88
C HIS A 97 21.25 -7.31 14.53
N LEU A 98 20.55 -6.31 15.08
CA LEU A 98 19.26 -6.48 15.72
C LEU A 98 18.21 -5.68 14.97
N VAL A 99 17.05 -6.27 14.78
CA VAL A 99 15.92 -5.60 14.13
C VAL A 99 14.72 -5.63 15.06
N ARG A 100 13.99 -4.50 15.10
CA ARG A 100 12.76 -4.36 15.87
C ARG A 100 11.60 -5.01 15.10
N THR A 101 10.83 -5.83 15.78
CA THR A 101 9.62 -6.47 15.25
C THR A 101 8.53 -6.51 16.32
N ALA A 102 7.27 -6.63 15.88
CA ALA A 102 6.17 -6.97 16.75
C ALA A 102 6.29 -8.44 17.18
N HIS A 103 6.06 -8.72 18.47
CA HIS A 103 6.01 -10.06 19.02
C HIS A 103 4.99 -10.16 20.15
N SER A 104 4.54 -11.38 20.42
CA SER A 104 3.53 -11.62 21.47
C SER A 104 4.19 -11.86 22.82
N TRP A 105 3.63 -11.25 23.86
CA TRP A 105 4.05 -11.39 25.25
C TRP A 105 2.87 -11.75 26.17
N TRP A 106 3.14 -12.54 27.21
CA TRP A 106 2.15 -12.93 28.21
C TRP A 106 2.65 -12.71 29.64
N PRO A 107 1.81 -12.19 30.56
CA PRO A 107 2.19 -11.98 31.96
C PRO A 107 2.34 -13.30 32.71
N LYS A 108 3.32 -13.39 33.61
CA LYS A 108 3.63 -14.63 34.37
C LYS A 108 2.44 -15.16 35.21
N LYS A 109 1.53 -14.28 35.64
CA LYS A 109 0.41 -14.57 36.56
C LYS A 109 -0.97 -14.68 35.89
N ALA A 110 -1.08 -14.85 34.57
CA ALA A 110 -2.42 -14.95 33.99
C ALA A 110 -3.26 -16.10 34.61
N LYS A 111 -4.58 -16.01 34.57
CA LYS A 111 -5.59 -17.02 34.96
C LYS A 111 -5.58 -18.31 34.11
N TRP A 112 -4.67 -19.26 34.30
CA TRP A 112 -4.51 -20.45 33.44
C TRP A 112 -5.18 -21.71 34.02
N TRP A 113 -6.40 -22.03 33.59
CA TRP A 113 -7.08 -23.27 34.00
C TRP A 113 -6.42 -24.47 33.29
N HIS A 114 -5.78 -25.31 34.10
CA HIS A 114 -5.14 -26.60 33.78
C HIS A 114 -3.64 -26.60 33.45
N LYS A 115 -2.97 -27.47 34.21
CA LYS A 115 -1.53 -27.71 34.31
C LYS A 115 -0.97 -28.29 33.02
N GLU A 116 -0.41 -27.42 32.20
CA GLU A 116 0.81 -27.59 31.38
C GLU A 116 0.81 -26.43 30.38
N ILE A 117 1.93 -25.70 30.30
CA ILE A 117 1.98 -24.45 29.53
C ILE A 117 2.00 -24.79 28.05
N LYS A 118 0.82 -24.85 27.44
CA LYS A 118 0.66 -24.67 25.99
C LYS A 118 0.09 -23.29 25.76
N PRO A 119 0.83 -22.38 25.11
CA PRO A 119 0.28 -21.12 24.62
C PRO A 119 -0.82 -21.48 23.63
N ILE A 120 -2.07 -21.23 24.00
CA ILE A 120 -3.19 -21.40 23.07
C ILE A 120 -3.18 -20.15 22.17
N ARG A 121 -3.29 -20.38 20.86
CA ARG A 121 -3.38 -19.31 19.86
C ARG A 121 -4.64 -18.48 20.12
N GLY A 122 -4.45 -17.22 20.54
CA GLY A 122 -5.50 -16.21 20.69
C GLY A 122 -6.28 -16.30 22.02
N GLU A 123 -6.35 -15.18 22.72
CA GLU A 123 -7.06 -14.90 23.98
C GLU A 123 -6.46 -15.48 25.28
N ASN A 124 -5.94 -14.57 26.13
CA ASN A 124 -5.70 -14.66 27.59
C ASN A 124 -4.66 -13.60 28.04
N GLY A 125 -4.95 -12.31 27.86
CA GLY A 125 -4.04 -11.22 28.28
C GLY A 125 -2.74 -11.14 27.47
N GLN A 126 -2.75 -11.69 26.25
CA GLN A 126 -1.69 -11.52 25.25
C GLN A 126 -1.57 -10.03 24.90
N GLN A 127 -0.35 -9.53 24.84
CA GLN A 127 -0.04 -8.19 24.32
C GLN A 127 0.89 -8.34 23.11
N VAL A 128 0.61 -7.59 22.05
CA VAL A 128 1.55 -7.40 20.93
C VAL A 128 2.45 -6.21 21.28
N VAL A 129 3.76 -6.45 21.26
CA VAL A 129 4.76 -5.57 21.84
C VAL A 129 5.98 -5.54 20.91
N ASN A 130 6.78 -4.46 20.95
CA ASN A 130 8.04 -4.42 20.21
C ASN A 130 9.11 -5.31 20.85
N MET A 131 9.98 -5.88 20.03
CA MET A 131 11.07 -6.76 20.45
C MET A 131 12.23 -6.66 19.47
N TYR A 132 13.47 -6.68 19.98
CA TYR A 132 14.66 -6.78 19.13
C TYR A 132 15.07 -8.24 18.96
N VAL A 133 15.30 -8.66 17.72
CA VAL A 133 15.70 -10.03 17.36
C VAL A 133 16.93 -10.02 16.46
N PRO A 134 17.77 -11.08 16.48
CA PRO A 134 18.94 -11.17 15.61
C PRO A 134 18.54 -11.28 14.13
N ILE A 135 18.97 -10.31 13.32
CA ILE A 135 18.55 -10.23 11.90
C ILE A 135 18.97 -11.45 11.08
N GLU A 136 20.05 -12.12 11.47
CA GLU A 136 20.56 -13.34 10.82
C GLU A 136 19.55 -14.51 10.87
N ASN A 137 18.78 -14.62 11.96
CA ASN A 137 17.75 -15.66 12.12
C ASN A 137 16.39 -15.22 11.57
N PHE A 138 16.22 -13.93 11.29
CA PHE A 138 14.98 -13.30 10.85
C PHE A 138 15.20 -12.53 9.54
N GLN A 139 15.79 -13.19 8.53
CA GLN A 139 16.18 -12.54 7.27
C GLN A 139 15.04 -11.84 6.54
N TYR A 140 13.80 -12.32 6.71
CA TYR A 140 12.60 -11.69 6.16
C TYR A 140 12.32 -10.27 6.71
N LEU A 141 12.96 -9.89 7.83
CA LEU A 141 12.87 -8.56 8.43
C LEU A 141 13.94 -7.58 7.90
N LYS A 142 14.86 -8.03 7.05
CA LYS A 142 15.95 -7.17 6.55
C LYS A 142 15.45 -6.00 5.71
N ASN A 143 14.30 -6.17 5.07
CA ASN A 143 13.69 -5.19 4.17
C ASN A 143 12.42 -4.60 4.78
N LEU A 144 12.34 -4.45 6.11
CA LEU A 144 11.20 -3.76 6.73
C LEU A 144 11.16 -2.29 6.31
N ASN A 145 9.95 -1.82 6.03
CA ASN A 145 9.71 -0.43 5.70
C ASN A 145 9.93 0.45 6.93
N ASP A 146 10.65 1.55 6.75
CA ASP A 146 10.73 2.65 7.68
C ASP A 146 9.35 3.26 7.90
N SER A 147 9.20 3.90 9.05
CA SER A 147 8.01 4.67 9.38
C SER A 147 8.37 6.15 9.34
N PRO A 148 7.51 7.00 8.73
CA PRO A 148 7.72 8.43 8.77
C PRO A 148 7.75 8.92 10.22
N SER A 149 8.47 10.02 10.46
CA SER A 149 8.30 10.76 11.70
C SER A 149 6.85 11.27 11.75
N PRO A 150 6.17 11.29 12.91
CA PRO A 150 4.84 11.88 13.02
C PRO A 150 4.78 13.33 12.53
N GLU A 151 5.89 14.08 12.62
CA GLU A 151 5.98 15.46 12.12
C GLU A 151 6.12 15.56 10.59
N ASP A 152 6.55 14.47 9.96
CA ASP A 152 6.82 14.38 8.52
C ASP A 152 5.78 13.54 7.77
N GLU A 153 4.84 12.90 8.47
CA GLU A 153 3.88 11.95 7.90
C GLU A 153 3.04 12.59 6.79
N ASP A 154 2.73 13.88 6.93
CA ASP A 154 1.97 14.67 5.95
C ASP A 154 2.86 15.38 4.90
N ASP A 155 4.19 15.44 5.10
CA ASP A 155 5.12 16.03 4.12
C ASP A 155 5.52 14.99 3.08
N ILE A 156 4.55 14.64 2.23
CA ILE A 156 4.72 13.55 1.26
C ILE A 156 5.88 13.80 0.28
N LYS A 157 6.22 15.06 0.02
CA LYS A 157 7.36 15.45 -0.83
C LYS A 157 8.68 15.13 -0.16
N LYS A 158 8.80 15.45 1.14
CA LYS A 158 9.99 15.07 1.92
C LYS A 158 10.16 13.56 1.94
N LEU A 159 9.10 12.80 2.21
CA LEU A 159 9.14 11.33 2.21
C LEU A 159 9.57 10.79 0.84
N TRP A 160 9.07 11.38 -0.25
CA TRP A 160 9.44 11.00 -1.61
C TRP A 160 10.92 11.24 -1.90
N LEU A 161 11.45 12.40 -1.52
CA LEU A 161 12.86 12.72 -1.69
C LEU A 161 13.78 11.79 -0.89
N GLN A 162 13.38 11.41 0.33
CA GLN A 162 14.09 10.44 1.16
C GLN A 162 14.06 9.03 0.56
N GLN A 163 12.94 8.64 -0.05
CA GLN A 163 12.82 7.37 -0.78
C GLN A 163 13.73 7.35 -2.01
N CYS A 164 13.65 8.36 -2.87
CA CYS A 164 14.43 8.43 -4.10
C CYS A 164 15.94 8.54 -3.85
N SER A 165 16.36 9.13 -2.73
CA SER A 165 17.77 9.20 -2.34
C SER A 165 18.29 7.90 -1.71
N GLY A 166 17.39 6.97 -1.34
CA GLY A 166 17.72 5.77 -0.58
C GLY A 166 18.02 6.03 0.90
N GLU A 167 17.72 7.22 1.41
CA GLU A 167 17.86 7.55 2.84
C GLU A 167 16.92 6.71 3.71
N LYS A 168 15.71 6.48 3.21
CA LYS A 168 14.64 5.72 3.87
C LYS A 168 13.95 4.81 2.85
N ASN A 169 13.41 3.71 3.34
CA ASN A 169 12.59 2.79 2.55
C ASN A 169 11.18 2.73 3.13
N TYR A 170 10.24 3.44 2.54
CA TYR A 170 8.84 3.49 2.94
C TYR A 170 7.99 2.45 2.24
N ASP A 171 6.82 2.20 2.82
CA ASP A 171 5.79 1.38 2.21
C ASP A 171 5.18 2.08 0.99
N THR A 172 4.79 1.33 -0.04
CA THR A 172 4.26 1.92 -1.27
C THR A 172 3.02 2.76 -1.03
N CYS A 173 2.14 2.30 -0.14
CA CYS A 173 0.91 2.98 0.22
C CYS A 173 1.12 4.36 0.86
N GLN A 174 2.34 4.66 1.35
CA GLN A 174 2.66 5.99 1.84
C GLN A 174 2.48 7.06 0.75
N PHE A 175 2.75 6.71 -0.51
CA PHE A 175 2.75 7.63 -1.65
C PHE A 175 1.42 7.77 -2.37
N ILE A 176 0.34 7.18 -1.84
CA ILE A 176 -0.99 7.25 -2.46
C ILE A 176 -1.48 8.70 -2.69
N SER A 177 -1.05 9.65 -1.86
CA SER A 177 -1.42 11.05 -2.00
C SER A 177 -0.40 11.92 -2.75
N LEU A 178 0.75 11.36 -3.14
CA LEU A 178 1.90 12.11 -3.63
C LEU A 178 1.55 13.05 -4.80
N ILE A 179 0.76 12.60 -5.78
CA ILE A 179 0.37 13.43 -6.91
C ILE A 179 -0.84 14.31 -6.56
N LYS A 180 -1.84 13.74 -5.87
CA LYS A 180 -3.12 14.42 -5.64
C LYS A 180 -2.99 15.66 -4.75
N ASP A 181 -2.00 15.66 -3.85
CA ASP A 181 -1.73 16.77 -2.92
C ASP A 181 -0.69 17.77 -3.48
N CYS A 182 -0.28 17.60 -4.74
CA CYS A 182 0.71 18.46 -5.39
C CYS A 182 0.13 19.26 -6.56
N THR A 183 0.69 20.43 -6.81
CA THR A 183 0.50 21.15 -8.07
C THR A 183 1.26 20.47 -9.21
N LEU A 184 0.87 20.72 -10.46
CA LEU A 184 1.59 20.19 -11.63
C LEU A 184 3.07 20.63 -11.64
N GLN A 185 3.36 21.85 -11.20
CA GLN A 185 4.72 22.37 -11.15
C GLN A 185 5.57 21.59 -10.13
N GLU A 186 5.01 21.30 -8.95
CA GLU A 186 5.68 20.49 -7.93
C GLU A 186 5.90 19.05 -8.41
N CYS A 187 4.91 18.45 -9.08
CA CYS A 187 5.08 17.13 -9.72
C CYS A 187 6.22 17.14 -10.75
N LYS A 188 6.28 18.17 -11.61
CA LYS A 188 7.36 18.32 -12.60
C LYS A 188 8.73 18.41 -11.90
N GLU A 189 8.84 19.19 -10.84
CA GLU A 189 10.07 19.32 -10.08
C GLU A 189 10.50 18.00 -9.42
N MET A 190 9.57 17.33 -8.73
CA MET A 190 9.82 16.06 -8.04
C MET A 190 10.23 14.94 -8.99
N PHE A 191 9.58 14.85 -10.16
CA PHE A 191 9.77 13.74 -11.08
C PHE A 191 10.80 14.02 -12.18
N SER A 192 11.25 15.26 -12.36
CA SER A 192 12.18 15.68 -13.43
C SER A 192 13.47 14.87 -13.54
N LYS A 193 13.90 14.20 -12.47
CA LYS A 193 15.13 13.40 -12.42
C LYS A 193 14.92 11.91 -12.68
N LEU A 194 13.67 11.46 -12.83
CA LEU A 194 13.35 10.06 -13.10
C LEU A 194 13.64 9.73 -14.57
N PRO A 195 14.06 8.49 -14.86
CA PRO A 195 14.32 8.07 -16.24
C PRO A 195 13.02 7.95 -17.04
N ASN A 196 13.06 8.34 -18.32
CA ASN A 196 11.95 8.23 -19.27
C ASN A 196 10.63 8.90 -18.81
N ILE A 197 10.73 9.99 -18.05
CA ILE A 197 9.57 10.60 -17.37
C ILE A 197 8.78 11.60 -18.22
N ASP A 198 9.30 12.07 -19.34
CA ASP A 198 8.71 13.18 -20.12
C ASP A 198 7.29 12.85 -20.59
N LEU A 199 7.07 11.64 -21.14
CA LEU A 199 5.74 11.21 -21.59
C LEU A 199 4.74 11.09 -20.44
N PHE A 200 5.20 10.62 -19.28
CA PHE A 200 4.40 10.59 -18.06
C PHE A 200 3.99 12.01 -17.64
N LEU A 201 4.92 12.98 -17.64
CA LEU A 201 4.64 14.37 -17.29
C LEU A 201 3.69 15.06 -18.27
N ASP A 202 3.76 14.73 -19.56
CA ASP A 202 2.82 15.21 -20.58
C ASP A 202 1.42 14.66 -20.33
N LYS A 203 1.30 13.35 -20.07
CA LYS A 203 0.02 12.71 -19.72
C LYS A 203 -0.55 13.27 -18.42
N LEU A 204 0.30 13.51 -17.42
CA LEU A 204 -0.08 14.14 -16.17
C LEU A 204 -0.56 15.58 -16.39
N SER A 205 0.11 16.36 -17.24
CA SER A 205 -0.32 17.70 -17.61
C SER A 205 -1.71 17.69 -18.28
N ASN A 206 -1.96 16.73 -19.18
CA ASN A 206 -3.28 16.54 -19.78
C ASN A 206 -4.33 16.20 -18.72
N LEU A 207 -3.99 15.32 -17.77
CA LEU A 207 -4.88 14.99 -16.67
C LEU A 207 -5.22 16.23 -15.83
N TYR A 208 -4.26 17.09 -15.47
CA TYR A 208 -4.54 18.35 -14.77
C TYR A 208 -5.48 19.29 -15.57
N GLN A 209 -5.40 19.29 -16.89
CA GLN A 209 -6.31 20.08 -17.73
C GLN A 209 -7.72 19.50 -17.78
N ASP A 210 -7.82 18.17 -17.78
CA ASP A 210 -9.09 17.44 -17.84
C ASP A 210 -9.77 17.34 -16.47
N MET A 211 -9.03 17.51 -15.38
CA MET A 211 -9.52 17.40 -14.00
C MET A 211 -10.19 18.68 -13.53
N ALA A 212 -11.29 18.48 -12.81
CA ALA A 212 -12.12 19.55 -12.30
C ALA A 212 -11.68 19.92 -10.88
N TYR A 213 -10.50 20.52 -10.71
CA TYR A 213 -10.01 20.91 -9.38
C TYR A 213 -10.97 21.81 -8.59
N ASN A 214 -11.83 22.52 -9.31
CA ASN A 214 -12.78 23.49 -8.76
C ASN A 214 -14.18 22.87 -8.51
N THR A 215 -14.44 21.67 -9.04
CA THR A 215 -15.71 20.94 -8.89
C THR A 215 -15.52 19.51 -8.38
N GLY A 216 -14.29 19.09 -8.09
CA GLY A 216 -14.00 18.21 -6.99
C GLY A 216 -14.31 19.00 -5.73
N TYR A 217 -15.16 18.45 -4.89
CA TYR A 217 -15.68 19.13 -3.71
C TYR A 217 -14.52 19.52 -2.80
N LEU A 218 -14.18 20.82 -2.86
CA LEU A 218 -13.19 21.45 -2.01
C LEU A 218 -13.65 21.41 -0.55
N LEU A 219 -12.64 21.29 0.30
CA LEU A 219 -12.64 21.59 1.72
C LEU A 219 -13.66 22.69 2.10
N LYS A 220 -14.73 22.22 2.75
CA LYS A 220 -15.50 22.85 3.82
C LYS A 220 -16.24 24.16 3.49
N GLN A 221 -17.55 24.03 3.23
CA GLN A 221 -18.52 25.03 3.69
C GLN A 221 -19.23 24.62 5.00
N THR A 222 -19.26 23.33 5.35
CA THR A 222 -19.73 22.77 6.63
C THR A 222 -19.16 21.36 6.88
N ASP A 223 -19.00 20.97 8.15
CA ASP A 223 -18.14 19.89 8.70
C ASP A 223 -18.32 18.41 8.26
N ASP A 224 -19.13 18.04 7.26
CA ASP A 224 -19.55 16.62 7.11
C ASP A 224 -19.39 15.95 5.73
N GLU A 225 -18.56 16.44 4.80
CA GLU A 225 -18.32 15.73 3.52
C GLU A 225 -16.82 15.58 3.17
N PHE A 226 -16.38 14.32 3.03
CA PHE A 226 -15.04 13.91 2.59
C PHE A 226 -15.14 13.30 1.18
N TYR A 227 -14.25 13.67 0.26
CA TYR A 227 -14.07 12.97 -1.01
C TYR A 227 -12.60 12.61 -1.20
N LEU A 228 -12.33 11.34 -1.54
CA LEU A 228 -10.99 10.79 -1.59
C LEU A 228 -10.25 11.02 -2.93
N TYR A 229 -10.97 11.38 -4.00
CA TYR A 229 -10.55 11.23 -5.41
C TYR A 229 -11.02 12.38 -6.32
N VAL A 230 -10.26 12.64 -7.40
CA VAL A 230 -10.55 13.69 -8.39
C VAL A 230 -11.49 13.18 -9.50
N THR A 231 -12.34 14.07 -10.02
CA THR A 231 -13.27 13.76 -11.12
C THR A 231 -12.97 14.58 -12.40
N PRO A 232 -13.38 14.07 -13.57
CA PRO A 232 -13.27 14.80 -14.83
C PRO A 232 -14.15 16.05 -14.87
N ARG A 233 -13.73 17.05 -15.64
CA ARG A 233 -14.53 18.26 -15.95
C ARG A 233 -15.79 17.91 -16.75
N PRO A 234 -16.95 18.52 -16.46
CA PRO A 234 -18.17 18.31 -17.26
C PRO A 234 -17.99 18.58 -18.76
N GLU A 235 -17.08 19.49 -19.13
CA GLU A 235 -16.75 19.81 -20.52
C GLU A 235 -16.07 18.67 -21.29
N GLN A 236 -15.55 17.65 -20.57
CA GLN A 236 -14.93 16.46 -21.17
C GLN A 236 -15.95 15.42 -21.62
N LYS A 237 -17.24 15.58 -21.27
CA LYS A 237 -18.29 14.64 -21.66
C LYS A 237 -18.33 14.47 -23.17
N ILE A 238 -18.34 13.22 -23.59
CA ILE A 238 -18.45 12.83 -25.00
C ILE A 238 -19.81 12.22 -25.29
N ASN A 239 -20.24 12.26 -26.55
CA ASN A 239 -21.47 11.60 -26.95
C ASN A 239 -21.30 10.09 -27.15
N SER A 240 -22.41 9.37 -27.22
CA SER A 240 -22.42 7.91 -27.36
C SER A 240 -21.74 7.38 -28.64
N THR A 241 -21.71 8.19 -29.72
CA THR A 241 -21.01 7.82 -30.97
C THR A 241 -19.50 7.85 -30.79
N GLN A 242 -18.99 8.87 -30.11
CA GLN A 242 -17.58 8.96 -29.74
C GLN A 242 -17.19 7.85 -28.78
N ALA A 243 -17.99 7.61 -27.74
CA ALA A 243 -17.75 6.53 -26.78
C ALA A 243 -17.77 5.14 -27.44
N SER A 244 -18.74 4.86 -28.31
CA SER A 244 -18.78 3.62 -29.08
C SER A 244 -17.54 3.44 -29.95
N SER A 245 -17.01 4.52 -30.53
CA SER A 245 -15.80 4.47 -31.35
C SER A 245 -14.54 4.18 -30.54
N LEU A 246 -14.46 4.70 -29.31
CA LEU A 246 -13.37 4.41 -28.38
C LEU A 246 -13.42 2.96 -27.89
N VAL A 247 -14.59 2.46 -27.51
CA VAL A 247 -14.78 1.04 -27.13
C VAL A 247 -14.41 0.10 -28.28
N LYS A 248 -14.80 0.40 -29.52
CA LYS A 248 -14.37 -0.41 -30.68
C LYS A 248 -12.85 -0.48 -30.81
N ARG A 249 -12.17 0.65 -30.60
CA ARG A 249 -10.71 0.71 -30.67
C ARG A 249 -10.07 -0.12 -29.57
N GLU A 250 -10.59 0.00 -28.35
CA GLU A 250 -10.20 -0.78 -27.19
C GLU A 250 -10.31 -2.28 -27.47
N ILE A 251 -11.51 -2.75 -27.86
CA ILE A 251 -11.76 -4.17 -28.15
C ILE A 251 -10.80 -4.65 -29.25
N ASN A 252 -10.59 -3.85 -30.29
CA ASN A 252 -9.64 -4.19 -31.35
C ASN A 252 -8.19 -4.30 -30.84
N GLN A 253 -7.75 -3.45 -29.91
CA GLN A 253 -6.41 -3.56 -29.31
C GLN A 253 -6.28 -4.84 -28.49
N ARG A 254 -7.30 -5.22 -27.73
CA ARG A 254 -7.33 -6.51 -27.02
C ARG A 254 -7.29 -7.70 -27.97
N CYS A 255 -8.02 -7.64 -29.09
CA CYS A 255 -7.93 -8.67 -30.13
C CYS A 255 -6.50 -8.81 -30.65
N LEU A 256 -5.85 -7.70 -31.01
CA LEU A 256 -4.48 -7.71 -31.50
C LEU A 256 -3.50 -8.24 -30.45
N LEU A 257 -3.72 -7.89 -29.17
CA LEU A 257 -2.91 -8.38 -28.06
C LEU A 257 -3.01 -9.90 -27.92
N LEU A 258 -4.24 -10.43 -27.92
CA LEU A 258 -4.51 -11.88 -27.88
C LEU A 258 -3.89 -12.59 -29.09
N GLU A 259 -4.04 -12.04 -30.30
CA GLU A 259 -3.40 -12.58 -31.50
C GLU A 259 -1.88 -12.61 -31.41
N GLY A 260 -1.27 -11.55 -30.86
CA GLY A 260 0.17 -11.48 -30.61
C GLY A 260 0.67 -12.56 -29.65
N GLN A 261 -0.19 -13.02 -28.73
CA GLN A 261 0.09 -14.13 -27.81
C GLN A 261 -0.31 -15.52 -28.38
N GLY A 262 -0.81 -15.58 -29.63
CA GLY A 262 -1.25 -16.82 -30.27
C GLY A 262 -2.65 -17.30 -29.83
N LEU A 263 -3.40 -16.48 -29.09
CA LEU A 263 -4.76 -16.75 -28.59
C LEU A 263 -5.83 -16.35 -29.63
N HIS A 264 -5.72 -16.95 -30.82
CA HIS A 264 -6.56 -16.55 -31.96
C HIS A 264 -8.05 -16.82 -31.76
N LYS A 265 -8.42 -17.86 -31.02
CA LYS A 265 -9.84 -18.21 -30.78
C LYS A 265 -10.49 -17.17 -29.87
N GLU A 266 -9.77 -16.75 -28.85
CA GLU A 266 -10.18 -15.73 -27.88
C GLU A 266 -10.29 -14.37 -28.56
N ALA A 267 -9.32 -14.02 -29.42
CA ALA A 267 -9.40 -12.82 -30.25
C ALA A 267 -10.63 -12.82 -31.17
N ASP A 268 -10.95 -13.95 -31.80
CA ASP A 268 -12.12 -14.08 -32.67
C ASP A 268 -13.45 -13.91 -31.92
N LEU A 269 -13.52 -14.29 -30.64
CA LEU A 269 -14.69 -14.01 -29.80
C LEU A 269 -14.88 -12.50 -29.63
N LEU A 270 -13.81 -11.77 -29.30
CA LEU A 270 -13.87 -10.32 -29.08
C LEU A 270 -14.18 -9.53 -30.37
N LYS A 271 -13.68 -9.96 -31.54
CA LYS A 271 -13.97 -9.31 -32.83
C LYS A 271 -15.46 -9.28 -33.18
N ASN A 272 -16.23 -10.24 -32.68
CA ASN A 272 -17.66 -10.40 -32.99
C ASN A 272 -18.59 -9.71 -31.98
N VAL A 273 -18.03 -8.97 -31.01
CA VAL A 273 -18.80 -8.28 -29.99
C VAL A 273 -19.66 -7.17 -30.60
N THR A 274 -20.94 -7.18 -30.25
CA THR A 274 -21.89 -6.13 -30.63
C THR A 274 -21.90 -5.04 -29.57
N ILE A 275 -21.82 -3.76 -29.96
CA ILE A 275 -21.88 -2.65 -29.01
C ILE A 275 -23.31 -2.13 -28.90
N THR A 276 -23.81 -2.05 -27.67
CA THR A 276 -25.16 -1.57 -27.34
C THR A 276 -25.07 -0.48 -26.28
N ILE A 277 -25.88 0.58 -26.42
CA ILE A 277 -25.99 1.63 -25.41
C ILE A 277 -27.04 1.20 -24.37
N GLY A 278 -26.68 1.27 -23.10
CA GLY A 278 -27.55 0.93 -21.98
C GLY A 278 -26.82 0.07 -20.95
N GLU A 279 -27.47 -0.10 -19.79
CA GLU A 279 -26.95 -0.96 -18.72
C GLU A 279 -26.99 -2.43 -19.13
N PRO A 280 -26.03 -3.24 -18.65
CA PRO A 280 -26.07 -4.67 -18.84
C PRO A 280 -27.26 -5.33 -18.14
N PRO A 281 -27.75 -6.48 -18.63
CA PRO A 281 -28.78 -7.23 -17.94
C PRO A 281 -28.30 -7.67 -16.54
N LYS A 282 -29.20 -7.66 -15.55
CA LYS A 282 -28.89 -8.19 -14.21
C LYS A 282 -28.53 -9.66 -14.31
N ALA A 283 -27.33 -10.01 -13.86
CA ALA A 283 -26.68 -11.32 -13.85
C ALA A 283 -27.63 -12.50 -14.17
N THR A 284 -27.77 -12.81 -15.46
CA THR A 284 -28.23 -14.12 -15.92
C THR A 284 -27.01 -15.02 -16.10
N SER A 285 -27.19 -16.34 -15.99
CA SER A 285 -26.10 -17.29 -16.28
C SER A 285 -25.61 -17.11 -17.72
N SER A 286 -24.54 -16.35 -17.92
CA SER A 286 -23.97 -16.08 -19.24
C SER A 286 -23.18 -17.29 -19.73
N THR A 287 -23.09 -17.42 -21.05
CA THR A 287 -22.05 -18.24 -21.67
C THR A 287 -20.75 -17.45 -21.59
N LYS A 288 -19.86 -17.87 -20.68
CA LYS A 288 -18.69 -17.08 -20.24
C LYS A 288 -17.61 -16.83 -21.31
N HIS A 289 -17.68 -17.43 -22.49
CA HIS A 289 -16.53 -17.51 -23.41
C HIS A 289 -15.94 -16.15 -23.84
N THR A 290 -16.77 -15.15 -24.15
CA THR A 290 -16.29 -13.82 -24.56
C THR A 290 -15.83 -12.99 -23.36
N GLU A 291 -16.50 -13.13 -22.21
CA GLU A 291 -16.08 -12.51 -20.95
C GLU A 291 -14.71 -13.05 -20.52
N ASP A 292 -14.51 -14.37 -20.60
CA ASP A 292 -13.24 -15.04 -20.32
C ASP A 292 -12.13 -14.54 -21.27
N ALA A 293 -12.43 -14.37 -22.57
CA ALA A 293 -11.47 -13.83 -23.54
C ALA A 293 -11.08 -12.37 -23.23
N TYR A 294 -12.03 -11.56 -22.79
CA TYR A 294 -11.77 -10.19 -22.35
C TYR A 294 -10.91 -10.17 -21.09
N GLU A 295 -11.21 -11.04 -20.12
CA GLU A 295 -10.46 -11.19 -18.87
C GLU A 295 -9.03 -11.64 -19.15
N MET A 296 -8.81 -12.62 -20.05
CA MET A 296 -7.46 -13.02 -20.46
C MET A 296 -6.66 -11.85 -21.04
N ALA A 297 -7.28 -10.98 -21.85
CA ALA A 297 -6.61 -9.78 -22.33
C ALA A 297 -6.29 -8.80 -21.18
N THR A 298 -7.16 -8.70 -20.18
CA THR A 298 -6.91 -7.91 -18.96
C THR A 298 -5.75 -8.48 -18.16
N GLU A 299 -5.69 -9.80 -17.98
CA GLU A 299 -4.58 -10.49 -17.31
C GLU A 299 -3.25 -10.23 -18.01
N ILE A 300 -3.19 -10.28 -19.34
CA ILE A 300 -1.96 -9.95 -20.09
C ILE A 300 -1.51 -8.50 -19.83
N ILE A 301 -2.46 -7.55 -19.80
CA ILE A 301 -2.17 -6.14 -19.49
C ILE A 301 -1.69 -6.00 -18.03
N GLN A 302 -2.33 -6.70 -17.08
CA GLN A 302 -1.92 -6.69 -15.68
C GLN A 302 -0.55 -7.32 -15.47
N ASP A 303 -0.24 -8.41 -16.18
CA ASP A 303 1.06 -9.06 -16.13
C ASP A 303 2.19 -8.13 -16.58
N ALA A 304 1.89 -7.25 -17.54
CA ALA A 304 2.81 -6.21 -17.97
C ALA A 304 3.17 -5.25 -16.81
N THR A 305 2.25 -4.99 -15.89
CA THR A 305 2.52 -4.16 -14.69
C THR A 305 3.45 -4.85 -13.68
N TYR A 306 3.56 -6.18 -13.70
CA TYR A 306 4.54 -6.91 -12.88
C TYR A 306 5.96 -6.88 -13.48
N THR A 307 6.14 -6.32 -14.68
CA THR A 307 7.46 -6.17 -15.31
C THR A 307 8.20 -4.89 -14.90
N LEU A 308 7.57 -4.04 -14.08
CA LEU A 308 8.22 -2.89 -13.46
C LEU A 308 9.48 -3.34 -12.71
N ASN A 309 10.56 -2.60 -12.91
CA ASN A 309 11.91 -3.01 -12.58
C ASN A 309 12.61 -2.07 -11.59
N GLU A 310 12.00 -0.93 -11.28
CA GLU A 310 12.53 0.06 -10.34
C GLU A 310 11.50 0.36 -9.24
N ASP A 311 11.93 0.36 -7.98
CA ASP A 311 11.04 0.52 -6.82
C ASP A 311 10.16 1.78 -6.91
N TRP A 312 10.71 2.87 -7.45
CA TRP A 312 9.97 4.12 -7.61
C TRP A 312 8.78 4.02 -8.57
N GLN A 313 8.79 3.08 -9.51
CA GLN A 313 7.67 2.87 -10.41
C GLN A 313 6.46 2.34 -9.64
N TYR A 314 6.65 1.48 -8.63
CA TYR A 314 5.58 0.99 -7.78
C TYR A 314 5.00 2.11 -6.89
N TYR A 315 5.85 3.01 -6.38
CA TYR A 315 5.40 4.19 -5.66
C TYR A 315 4.60 5.14 -6.55
N LEU A 316 5.04 5.34 -7.79
CA LEU A 316 4.33 6.17 -8.76
C LEU A 316 3.00 5.54 -9.20
N LEU A 317 2.97 4.22 -9.35
CA LEU A 317 1.76 3.45 -9.65
C LEU A 317 0.70 3.64 -8.55
N GLU A 318 1.10 3.54 -7.28
CA GLU A 318 0.22 3.80 -6.14
C GLU A 318 -0.23 5.27 -6.10
N ALA A 319 0.68 6.22 -6.31
CA ALA A 319 0.36 7.64 -6.37
C ALA A 319 -0.64 7.97 -7.48
N CYS A 320 -0.51 7.32 -8.64
CA CYS A 320 -1.42 7.47 -9.78
C CYS A 320 -2.80 6.88 -9.49
N TYR A 321 -2.86 5.72 -8.85
CA TYR A 321 -4.12 5.14 -8.39
C TYR A 321 -4.82 6.06 -7.38
N GLY A 322 -4.08 6.63 -6.45
CA GLY A 322 -4.62 7.53 -5.42
C GLY A 322 -5.22 8.84 -5.93
N ILE A 323 -5.02 9.22 -7.20
CA ILE A 323 -5.66 10.39 -7.80
C ILE A 323 -7.17 10.16 -7.94
N THR A 324 -7.58 9.00 -8.47
CA THR A 324 -8.97 8.76 -8.92
C THR A 324 -9.57 7.44 -8.43
N ALA A 325 -8.80 6.59 -7.74
CA ALA A 325 -9.14 5.19 -7.43
C ALA A 325 -9.51 4.36 -8.68
N ASN A 326 -9.01 4.77 -9.85
CA ASN A 326 -9.40 4.19 -11.12
C ASN A 326 -8.18 3.64 -11.87
N TYR A 327 -8.25 2.36 -12.24
CA TYR A 327 -7.15 1.65 -12.89
C TYR A 327 -6.89 2.17 -14.31
N GLU A 328 -7.92 2.62 -15.04
CA GLU A 328 -7.77 3.16 -16.38
C GLU A 328 -6.96 4.46 -16.41
N VAL A 329 -7.14 5.33 -15.41
CA VAL A 329 -6.32 6.55 -15.24
C VAL A 329 -4.89 6.19 -14.87
N ARG A 330 -4.73 5.27 -13.91
CA ARG A 330 -3.41 4.77 -13.50
C ARG A 330 -2.64 4.22 -14.69
N ASP A 331 -3.26 3.35 -15.48
CA ASP A 331 -2.63 2.66 -16.60
C ASP A 331 -2.39 3.59 -17.78
N TYR A 332 -3.23 4.61 -17.98
CA TYR A 332 -2.94 5.68 -18.93
C TYR A 332 -1.66 6.42 -18.58
N LEU A 333 -1.52 6.84 -17.31
CA LEU A 333 -0.33 7.55 -16.84
C LEU A 333 0.92 6.65 -16.91
N MET A 334 0.82 5.41 -16.41
CA MET A 334 1.94 4.49 -16.26
C MET A 334 2.27 3.67 -17.51
N GLY A 335 1.42 3.70 -18.55
CA GLY A 335 1.50 2.79 -19.68
C GLY A 335 2.84 2.75 -20.43
N ASP A 336 3.61 3.84 -20.42
CA ASP A 336 4.93 3.89 -21.07
C ASP A 336 6.00 3.06 -20.31
N PHE A 337 5.71 2.66 -19.07
CA PHE A 337 6.58 1.81 -18.25
C PHE A 337 6.24 0.32 -18.35
N TYR A 338 5.07 -0.06 -18.87
CA TYR A 338 4.58 -1.45 -18.82
C TYR A 338 5.21 -2.40 -19.85
N GLY A 339 6.12 -1.93 -20.70
CA GLY A 339 6.83 -2.81 -21.65
C GLY A 339 5.91 -3.51 -22.68
N ILE A 340 4.66 -3.05 -22.81
CA ILE A 340 3.64 -3.59 -23.70
C ILE A 340 3.24 -2.54 -24.75
N ASP A 341 3.06 -2.96 -26.00
CA ASP A 341 2.54 -2.11 -27.06
C ASP A 341 1.00 -2.06 -26.98
N TYR A 342 0.48 -1.21 -26.08
CA TYR A 342 -0.95 -1.03 -25.84
C TYR A 342 -1.29 0.45 -25.63
N ASP A 343 -2.33 0.96 -26.30
CA ASP A 343 -2.73 2.36 -26.20
C ASP A 343 -3.85 2.57 -25.18
N PHE A 344 -3.42 2.88 -23.95
CA PHE A 344 -4.29 3.18 -22.81
C PHE A 344 -5.12 4.46 -22.98
N SER A 345 -4.88 5.29 -24.02
CA SER A 345 -5.59 6.56 -24.17
C SER A 345 -7.09 6.39 -24.44
N SER A 346 -7.52 5.24 -24.99
CA SER A 346 -8.94 4.98 -25.26
C SER A 346 -9.74 4.82 -23.98
N ASN A 347 -9.23 4.03 -23.03
CA ASN A 347 -9.85 3.84 -21.70
C ASN A 347 -9.86 5.14 -20.90
N TYR A 348 -8.77 5.91 -20.94
CA TYR A 348 -8.73 7.24 -20.32
C TYR A 348 -9.78 8.21 -20.90
N LYS A 349 -9.95 8.22 -22.23
CA LYS A 349 -10.94 9.08 -22.90
C LYS A 349 -12.38 8.66 -22.58
N LEU A 350 -12.64 7.36 -22.40
CA LEU A 350 -13.93 6.85 -21.93
C LEU A 350 -14.21 7.31 -20.50
N TRP A 351 -13.25 7.09 -19.58
CA TRP A 351 -13.34 7.51 -18.19
C TRP A 351 -13.63 9.02 -18.08
N LYS A 352 -12.81 9.87 -18.72
CA LYS A 352 -13.03 11.33 -18.64
C LYS A 352 -14.32 11.80 -19.32
N GLY A 353 -14.80 11.01 -20.28
CA GLY A 353 -16.08 11.23 -20.94
C GLY A 353 -17.30 10.84 -20.11
N GLY A 354 -17.10 10.20 -18.96
CA GLY A 354 -18.17 9.68 -18.10
C GLY A 354 -18.86 8.44 -18.69
N TRP A 355 -18.09 7.58 -19.37
CA TRP A 355 -18.60 6.35 -19.97
C TRP A 355 -17.89 5.14 -19.39
N HIS A 356 -18.66 4.08 -19.16
CA HIS A 356 -18.21 2.78 -18.70
C HIS A 356 -18.73 1.72 -19.66
N TYR A 357 -18.05 0.58 -19.71
CA TYR A 357 -18.55 -0.55 -20.47
C TYR A 357 -18.32 -1.87 -19.75
N SER A 358 -19.16 -2.84 -20.08
CA SER A 358 -19.02 -4.22 -19.66
C SER A 358 -19.40 -5.15 -20.80
N ILE A 359 -18.71 -6.29 -20.88
CA ILE A 359 -19.04 -7.33 -21.84
C ILE A 359 -19.92 -8.35 -21.14
N HIS A 360 -21.05 -8.68 -21.76
CA HIS A 360 -21.93 -9.78 -21.34
C HIS A 360 -22.28 -10.61 -22.55
N GLU A 361 -21.98 -11.91 -22.49
CA GLU A 361 -22.06 -12.81 -23.65
C GLU A 361 -21.33 -12.17 -24.86
N ASN A 362 -22.01 -11.98 -25.99
CA ASN A 362 -21.42 -11.36 -27.18
C ASN A 362 -21.75 -9.87 -27.34
N THR A 363 -22.15 -9.19 -26.26
CA THR A 363 -22.55 -7.78 -26.29
C THR A 363 -21.71 -6.94 -25.31
N CYS A 364 -21.11 -5.87 -25.82
CA CYS A 364 -20.51 -4.83 -25.01
C CYS A 364 -21.57 -3.75 -24.73
N TYR A 365 -21.97 -3.65 -23.47
CA TYR A 365 -22.89 -2.63 -22.98
C TYR A 365 -22.10 -1.38 -22.62
N LEU A 366 -22.51 -0.24 -23.15
CA LEU A 366 -21.89 1.06 -22.96
C LEU A 366 -22.88 1.99 -22.24
N PHE A 367 -22.52 2.47 -21.07
CA PHE A 367 -23.40 3.23 -20.17
C PHE A 367 -22.66 4.38 -19.47
N GLN A 368 -23.41 5.28 -18.85
CA GLN A 368 -22.88 6.39 -18.04
C GLN A 368 -23.34 6.17 -16.60
N GLU A 369 -22.50 6.53 -15.63
CA GLU A 369 -22.86 6.58 -14.20
C GLU A 369 -23.47 7.94 -13.81
#